data_AF-A0A166C8U5-F1
#
_entry.id   AF-A0A166C8U5-F1
#
_cell.length_a   1.000
_cell.length_b   1.000
_cell.length_c   1.000
_cell.angle_alpha   90.00
_cell.angle_beta   90.00
_cell.angle_gamma   90.00
#
_symmetry.space_group_name_H-M   'P 1'
#
loop_
_entity.id
_entity.type
_entity.pdbx_description
1 polymer ?
#
loop_
_entity_poly.entity_id
_entity_poly.type
_entity_poly.pdbx_seq_one_letter_code
_entity_poly.pdbx_strand_id
1 'polypeptide(L)'
;MLCPKCKIENSDNAKFCKSCGTPLAKKTIDHKSVIESVSSNNSSNSDNKKMIMAILAIVVIVLAGTFVYSSGILSQDNNPNSVEVPLSNSNRSVEVPVRNSENSQATTQSTKIELKTQNFGDVIKMSVPKSSNFIEDGSDMSIVFYSYRNTGDYSYDAYALMFCPIKPDMSDNFNFIKVDGDVKVYTYKDNSKFYVVEKSIDGCYFSLMGDNLDLLEKMINSIEVTNKDALSYSTSSYYDTSSNLPLSILGGSISTGSGLSDKTEASIYVGSNHAGEKVTIQIYYSRDGNSLNNGNMVQKTVDSSGYIHVNSADSYKYYPDSAIINIYDSNGNMQDSVTVSLTPNSGKQTF
;
A
#
# COMPACT_ATOMS: atom_id res chain seq x y z
N MET A 1 35.50 23.98 6.01
CA MET A 1 35.92 23.10 7.11
C MET A 1 35.77 21.61 6.77
N LEU A 2 36.67 20.74 7.26
CA LEU A 2 36.58 19.28 7.03
C LEU A 2 35.66 18.61 8.04
N CYS A 3 34.82 17.68 7.59
CA CYS A 3 33.98 16.89 8.48
C CYS A 3 34.84 15.97 9.38
N PRO A 4 34.64 15.95 10.70
CA PRO A 4 35.43 15.09 11.59
C PRO A 4 35.16 13.60 11.34
N LYS A 5 33.95 13.23 10.90
CA LYS A 5 33.51 11.84 10.66
C LYS A 5 33.95 11.32 9.29
N CYS A 6 33.60 11.99 8.20
CA CYS A 6 33.84 11.48 6.84
C CYS A 6 34.92 12.24 6.05
N LYS A 7 35.58 13.24 6.66
CA LYS A 7 36.68 14.03 6.07
C LYS A 7 36.34 14.84 4.81
N ILE A 8 35.09 14.88 4.38
CA ILE A 8 34.64 15.71 3.26
C ILE A 8 34.72 17.20 3.61
N GLU A 9 35.11 18.02 2.63
CA GLU A 9 35.12 19.48 2.76
C GLU A 9 33.72 20.09 2.65
N ASN A 10 33.39 20.93 3.63
CA ASN A 10 32.13 21.64 3.76
C ASN A 10 32.40 23.15 3.84
N SER A 11 31.37 23.96 3.61
CA SER A 11 31.46 25.41 3.84
C SER A 11 31.79 25.69 5.31
N ASP A 12 32.49 26.79 5.59
CA ASP A 12 32.87 27.16 6.96
C ASP A 12 31.68 27.52 7.86
N ASN A 13 30.50 27.67 7.26
CA ASN A 13 29.24 27.98 7.95
C ASN A 13 28.28 26.79 8.01
N ALA A 14 28.61 25.63 7.43
CA ALA A 14 27.76 24.44 7.45
C ALA A 14 27.55 23.92 8.88
N LYS A 15 26.30 23.64 9.31
CA LYS A 15 26.05 23.00 10.63
C LYS A 15 26.30 21.51 10.63
N PHE A 16 26.25 20.88 9.47
CA PHE A 16 26.36 19.45 9.33
C PHE A 16 27.03 19.12 8.00
N CYS A 17 27.74 18.00 7.96
CA CYS A 17 28.45 17.62 6.76
C CYS A 17 27.48 17.33 5.63
N LYS A 18 27.65 18.00 4.49
CA LYS A 18 26.86 17.88 3.26
C LYS A 18 26.68 16.44 2.74
N SER A 19 27.55 15.52 3.17
CA SER A 19 27.60 14.13 2.72
C SER A 19 27.27 13.09 3.79
N CYS A 20 27.19 13.45 5.08
CA CYS A 20 26.87 12.45 6.10
C CYS A 20 26.03 12.97 7.26
N GLY A 21 25.61 14.24 7.21
CA GLY A 21 24.80 14.87 8.24
C GLY A 21 25.49 15.07 9.59
N THR A 22 26.78 14.71 9.74
CA THR A 22 27.49 14.86 11.02
C THR A 22 27.52 16.33 11.43
N PRO A 23 27.05 16.69 12.64
CA PRO A 23 27.11 18.06 13.13
C PRO A 23 28.55 18.56 13.12
N LEU A 24 28.77 19.65 12.41
CA LEU A 24 30.02 20.39 12.38
C LEU A 24 29.88 21.44 13.48
N ALA A 25 30.54 21.19 14.62
CA ALA A 25 30.49 22.09 15.76
C ALA A 25 30.96 23.48 15.32
N LYS A 26 30.07 24.48 15.40
CA LYS A 26 30.50 25.86 15.36
C LYS A 26 31.32 26.12 16.61
N LYS A 27 32.52 26.68 16.42
CA LYS A 27 33.26 27.35 17.49
C LYS A 27 32.45 28.61 17.86
N THR A 28 31.39 28.45 18.65
CA THR A 28 30.63 29.57 19.19
C THR A 28 31.42 30.14 20.36
N ILE A 29 31.79 31.41 20.25
CA ILE A 29 32.14 32.24 21.41
C ILE A 29 30.91 32.23 22.33
N ASP A 30 31.15 31.89 23.60
CA ASP A 30 30.15 31.73 24.66
C ASP A 30 29.17 32.90 24.75
N HIS A 31 27.87 32.61 24.83
CA HIS A 31 26.97 33.34 25.72
C HIS A 31 25.78 32.46 26.16
N LYS A 32 25.77 32.24 27.47
CA LYS A 32 24.83 31.56 28.38
C LYS A 32 23.40 32.16 28.39
N SER A 33 22.36 31.32 28.30
CA SER A 33 21.08 31.36 29.07
C SER A 33 20.05 30.34 28.51
N VAL A 34 19.65 29.26 29.21
CA VAL A 34 18.66 29.12 30.30
C VAL A 34 17.23 28.76 29.80
N ILE A 35 16.89 27.47 30.06
CA ILE A 35 15.65 26.87 30.61
C ILE A 35 14.35 26.73 29.75
N GLU A 36 14.04 25.45 29.52
CA GLU A 36 12.79 24.67 29.64
C GLU A 36 11.44 25.37 29.87
N SER A 37 10.42 24.94 29.13
CA SER A 37 9.27 24.19 29.70
C SER A 37 8.21 23.88 28.63
N VAL A 38 7.85 22.60 28.52
CA VAL A 38 6.64 22.11 27.84
C VAL A 38 5.82 21.38 28.90
N SER A 39 4.54 21.71 29.03
CA SER A 39 3.54 20.76 29.49
C SER A 39 2.14 21.13 29.01
N SER A 40 1.50 20.08 28.53
CA SER A 40 0.23 19.93 27.84
C SER A 40 -1.00 20.19 28.72
N ASN A 41 -2.18 20.28 28.10
CA ASN A 41 -3.41 19.62 28.59
C ASN A 41 -4.56 19.66 27.55
N ASN A 42 -5.11 18.45 27.28
CA ASN A 42 -6.55 18.05 27.27
C ASN A 42 -7.56 18.77 26.35
N SER A 43 -8.68 18.21 25.87
CA SER A 43 -9.34 16.89 25.86
C SER A 43 -10.68 17.06 25.07
N SER A 44 -11.31 15.94 24.66
CA SER A 44 -12.77 15.72 24.43
C SER A 44 -13.46 16.39 23.23
N ASN A 45 -14.53 15.88 22.61
CA ASN A 45 -15.28 14.61 22.58
C ASN A 45 -16.44 14.80 21.54
N SER A 46 -17.02 13.68 21.10
CA SER A 46 -18.44 13.47 20.72
C SER A 46 -18.88 13.56 19.25
N ASP A 47 -19.09 12.36 18.68
CA ASP A 47 -20.30 11.82 18.05
C ASP A 47 -21.23 12.73 17.21
N ASN A 48 -21.46 12.35 15.93
CA ASN A 48 -22.73 11.73 15.48
C ASN A 48 -22.86 11.54 13.94
N LYS A 49 -23.26 10.31 13.57
CA LYS A 49 -24.20 9.87 12.50
C LYS A 49 -23.78 10.06 11.03
N LYS A 50 -23.51 8.96 10.30
CA LYS A 50 -24.47 8.03 9.66
C LYS A 50 -25.47 8.72 8.72
N MET A 51 -25.16 8.78 7.42
CA MET A 51 -26.10 8.46 6.32
C MET A 51 -25.30 8.39 5.00
N ILE A 52 -25.84 7.67 4.00
CA ILE A 52 -25.39 7.55 2.59
C ILE A 52 -24.55 6.28 2.30
N MET A 53 -25.13 5.13 2.61
CA MET A 53 -24.69 3.79 2.19
C MET A 53 -25.84 3.15 1.40
N ALA A 54 -25.85 3.26 0.07
CA ALA A 54 -26.87 2.56 -0.73
C ALA A 54 -26.51 2.23 -2.19
N ILE A 55 -25.38 2.69 -2.76
CA ILE A 55 -25.19 2.56 -4.23
C ILE A 55 -24.02 1.64 -4.63
N LEU A 56 -22.93 1.55 -3.87
CA LEU A 56 -21.76 0.72 -4.24
C LEU A 56 -21.83 -0.74 -3.79
N ALA A 57 -22.71 -1.07 -2.83
CA ALA A 57 -22.93 -2.46 -2.42
C ALA A 57 -23.59 -3.31 -3.53
N ILE A 58 -24.27 -2.70 -4.51
CA ILE A 58 -25.04 -3.43 -5.52
C ILE A 58 -24.13 -4.11 -6.55
N VAL A 59 -22.99 -3.52 -6.91
CA VAL A 59 -22.07 -4.10 -7.91
C VAL A 59 -21.28 -5.28 -7.33
N VAL A 60 -20.89 -5.20 -6.04
CA VAL A 60 -20.23 -6.30 -5.32
C VAL A 60 -21.20 -7.43 -4.99
N ILE A 61 -22.46 -7.13 -4.65
CA ILE A 61 -23.49 -8.15 -4.40
C ILE A 61 -23.89 -8.88 -5.70
N VAL A 62 -23.87 -8.23 -6.87
CA VAL A 62 -24.14 -8.91 -8.15
C VAL A 62 -23.00 -9.85 -8.56
N LEU A 63 -21.74 -9.54 -8.20
CA LEU A 63 -20.58 -10.39 -8.48
C LEU A 63 -20.38 -11.51 -7.44
N ALA A 64 -20.76 -11.30 -6.18
CA ALA A 64 -20.76 -12.33 -5.13
C ALA A 64 -22.04 -13.21 -5.17
N GLY A 65 -23.17 -12.67 -5.63
CA GLY A 65 -24.47 -13.34 -5.68
C GLY A 65 -24.57 -14.44 -6.74
N THR A 66 -23.74 -14.39 -7.80
CA THR A 66 -23.63 -15.49 -8.78
C THR A 66 -22.82 -16.68 -8.26
N PHE A 67 -22.18 -16.57 -7.09
CA PHE A 67 -21.35 -17.64 -6.51
C PHE A 67 -22.12 -18.65 -5.64
N VAL A 68 -23.45 -18.52 -5.50
CA VAL A 68 -24.29 -19.47 -4.72
C VAL A 68 -25.08 -20.46 -5.59
N TYR A 69 -24.99 -20.38 -6.92
CA TYR A 69 -25.80 -21.23 -7.83
C TYR A 69 -24.98 -22.15 -8.74
N SER A 70 -23.99 -22.86 -8.19
CA SER A 70 -23.45 -24.05 -8.86
C SER A 70 -22.82 -25.05 -7.89
N SER A 71 -23.52 -25.36 -6.80
CA SER A 71 -23.28 -26.58 -6.00
C SER A 71 -24.61 -27.29 -5.82
N GLY A 72 -25.03 -28.02 -6.85
CA GLY A 72 -26.10 -28.99 -6.70
C GLY A 72 -25.63 -30.14 -5.82
N ILE A 73 -26.13 -30.22 -4.59
CA ILE A 73 -26.46 -31.50 -3.95
C ILE A 73 -27.87 -31.35 -3.39
N LEU A 74 -28.81 -31.91 -4.14
CA LEU A 74 -30.17 -32.17 -3.71
C LEU A 74 -30.14 -33.46 -2.87
N SER A 75 -30.37 -33.36 -1.56
CA SER A 75 -30.97 -34.43 -0.76
C SER A 75 -31.85 -33.78 0.29
N GLN A 76 -33.14 -33.68 -0.04
CA GLN A 76 -34.19 -33.28 0.87
C GLN A 76 -34.99 -34.53 1.21
N ASP A 77 -34.71 -35.13 2.38
CA ASP A 77 -35.63 -36.09 2.98
C ASP A 77 -36.37 -35.38 4.13
N ASN A 78 -37.57 -34.90 3.81
CA ASN A 78 -38.54 -34.48 4.81
C ASN A 78 -39.19 -35.73 5.43
N ASN A 79 -39.11 -35.90 6.74
CA ASN A 79 -40.04 -36.77 7.48
C ASN A 79 -41.14 -35.88 8.07
N PRO A 80 -42.43 -36.22 7.87
CA PRO A 80 -43.15 -36.80 9.00
C PRO A 80 -44.18 -37.85 8.55
N ASN A 81 -44.03 -39.09 9.03
CA ASN A 81 -45.14 -39.81 9.67
C ASN A 81 -44.64 -41.06 10.40
N SER A 82 -45.04 -41.15 11.65
CA SER A 82 -44.96 -42.29 12.56
C SER A 82 -45.52 -43.57 11.95
N VAL A 83 -44.89 -44.72 12.22
CA VAL A 83 -45.48 -45.92 12.87
C VAL A 83 -44.36 -46.96 13.12
N GLU A 84 -44.16 -47.25 14.42
CA GLU A 84 -43.79 -48.49 15.11
C GLU A 84 -42.60 -49.40 14.68
N VAL A 85 -41.83 -49.78 15.71
CA VAL A 85 -40.74 -50.78 15.75
C VAL A 85 -41.34 -52.21 15.76
N PRO A 86 -40.64 -53.29 15.31
CA PRO A 86 -39.73 -53.97 16.23
C PRO A 86 -38.43 -54.55 15.63
N LEU A 87 -37.47 -54.66 16.55
CA LEU A 87 -36.21 -55.39 16.59
C LEU A 87 -36.27 -56.82 16.02
N SER A 88 -35.23 -57.27 15.31
CA SER A 88 -34.83 -58.68 15.29
C SER A 88 -33.35 -58.87 14.96
N ASN A 89 -32.73 -59.66 15.84
CA ASN A 89 -31.33 -60.02 15.94
C ASN A 89 -30.74 -60.67 14.69
N SER A 90 -29.43 -60.44 14.48
CA SER A 90 -28.53 -61.56 14.16
C SER A 90 -27.12 -61.28 14.67
N ASN A 91 -26.71 -62.10 15.65
CA ASN A 91 -25.33 -62.27 16.08
C ASN A 91 -24.55 -62.99 14.98
N ARG A 92 -23.39 -62.47 14.56
CA ARG A 92 -22.22 -63.34 14.40
C ARG A 92 -20.90 -62.58 14.53
N SER A 93 -20.01 -63.25 15.23
CA SER A 93 -18.89 -62.73 15.98
C SER A 93 -17.57 -62.77 15.21
N VAL A 94 -16.64 -61.92 15.68
CA VAL A 94 -15.17 -62.11 15.72
C VAL A 94 -14.41 -61.96 14.38
N GLU A 95 -13.70 -60.84 14.26
CA GLU A 95 -12.23 -60.80 14.26
C GLU A 95 -11.75 -59.34 14.43
N VAL A 96 -11.01 -59.07 15.50
CA VAL A 96 -10.33 -57.79 15.74
C VAL A 96 -8.88 -57.95 15.32
N PRO A 97 -8.38 -57.20 14.32
CA PRO A 97 -6.97 -56.93 14.20
C PRO A 97 -6.67 -55.64 14.95
N VAL A 98 -5.95 -55.78 16.06
CA VAL A 98 -5.18 -54.71 16.69
C VAL A 98 -4.25 -54.13 15.63
N ARG A 99 -4.39 -52.84 15.31
CA ARG A 99 -3.34 -52.06 14.64
C ARG A 99 -3.07 -50.80 15.44
N ASN A 100 -1.79 -50.62 15.65
CA ASN A 100 -1.16 -49.72 16.59
C ASN A 100 -1.48 -48.26 16.29
N SER A 101 -1.64 -47.48 17.35
CA SER A 101 -1.58 -46.03 17.32
C SER A 101 -0.15 -45.61 17.01
N GLU A 102 0.17 -45.51 15.72
CA GLU A 102 1.34 -44.76 15.28
C GLU A 102 0.92 -43.31 15.03
N ASN A 103 1.39 -42.50 15.97
CA ASN A 103 1.57 -41.06 15.95
C ASN A 103 1.65 -40.49 14.52
N SER A 104 0.52 -40.04 13.97
CA SER A 104 0.50 -39.19 12.78
C SER A 104 0.93 -37.79 13.19
N GLN A 105 2.24 -37.61 13.36
CA GLN A 105 2.83 -36.29 13.22
C GLN A 105 2.59 -35.87 11.77
N ALA A 106 1.57 -35.04 11.57
CA ALA A 106 1.40 -34.23 10.38
C ALA A 106 2.65 -33.35 10.26
N THR A 107 3.67 -33.90 9.61
CA THR A 107 4.82 -33.14 9.15
C THR A 107 4.26 -32.30 8.02
N THR A 108 4.00 -31.02 8.30
CA THR A 108 3.64 -30.03 7.28
C THR A 108 4.89 -29.85 6.41
N GLN A 109 5.06 -30.77 5.47
CA GLN A 109 6.10 -30.71 4.46
C GLN A 109 5.75 -29.50 3.61
N SER A 110 6.47 -28.40 3.81
CA SER A 110 6.36 -27.18 3.00
C SER A 110 6.75 -27.54 1.57
N THR A 111 5.78 -28.00 0.77
CA THR A 111 5.95 -28.28 -0.64
C THR A 111 6.34 -26.97 -1.30
N LYS A 112 7.61 -26.84 -1.69
CA LYS A 112 8.11 -25.65 -2.37
C LYS A 112 7.30 -25.45 -3.66
N ILE A 113 6.56 -24.36 -3.76
CA ILE A 113 5.76 -24.03 -4.95
C ILE A 113 6.71 -23.80 -6.13
N GLU A 114 6.56 -24.58 -7.20
CA GLU A 114 7.28 -24.37 -8.46
C GLU A 114 6.67 -23.20 -9.24
N LEU A 115 7.52 -22.28 -9.70
CA LEU A 115 7.12 -21.12 -10.47
C LEU A 115 7.51 -21.27 -11.96
N LYS A 116 6.70 -20.67 -12.84
CA LYS A 116 6.98 -20.47 -14.27
C LYS A 116 6.82 -18.99 -14.59
N THR A 117 7.49 -18.49 -15.62
CA THR A 117 7.19 -17.17 -16.18
C THR A 117 5.91 -17.25 -17.02
N GLN A 118 5.02 -16.29 -16.84
CA GLN A 118 3.83 -16.09 -17.68
C GLN A 118 3.82 -14.64 -18.18
N ASN A 119 3.47 -14.46 -19.46
CA ASN A 119 3.23 -13.15 -20.07
C ASN A 119 1.76 -12.76 -19.89
N PHE A 120 1.50 -11.46 -19.70
CA PHE A 120 0.17 -10.87 -19.62
C PHE A 120 0.06 -9.83 -20.74
N GLY A 121 -0.48 -10.30 -21.87
CA GLY A 121 -0.36 -9.58 -23.14
C GLY A 121 1.11 -9.40 -23.54
N ASP A 122 1.39 -8.28 -24.19
CA ASP A 122 2.75 -7.78 -24.46
C ASP A 122 3.24 -6.78 -23.40
N VAL A 123 2.44 -6.54 -22.35
CA VAL A 123 2.61 -5.44 -21.39
C VAL A 123 3.58 -5.80 -20.27
N ILE A 124 3.36 -6.94 -19.62
CA ILE A 124 4.21 -7.43 -18.54
C ILE A 124 4.47 -8.94 -18.66
N LYS A 125 5.46 -9.41 -17.92
CA LYS A 125 5.63 -10.81 -17.55
C LYS A 125 5.90 -10.93 -16.05
N MET A 126 5.52 -12.06 -15.46
CA MET A 126 5.66 -12.31 -14.03
C MET A 126 5.85 -13.80 -13.75
N SER A 127 6.49 -14.14 -12.63
CA SER A 127 6.51 -15.51 -12.13
C SER A 127 5.16 -15.88 -11.50
N VAL A 128 4.59 -17.01 -11.92
CA VAL A 128 3.32 -17.56 -11.40
C VAL A 128 3.51 -19.04 -11.04
N PRO A 129 2.70 -19.64 -10.15
CA PRO A 129 2.72 -21.08 -9.93
C PRO A 129 2.53 -21.86 -11.24
N LYS A 130 3.25 -22.97 -11.38
CA LYS A 130 3.27 -23.76 -12.63
C LYS A 130 1.88 -24.19 -13.12
N SER A 131 0.97 -24.52 -12.20
CA SER A 131 -0.43 -24.88 -12.49
C SER A 131 -1.43 -23.73 -12.32
N SER A 132 -0.98 -22.49 -12.20
CA SER A 132 -1.84 -21.32 -12.39
C SER A 132 -2.18 -21.12 -13.87
N ASN A 133 -3.36 -20.54 -14.10
CA ASN A 133 -3.86 -20.16 -15.41
C ASN A 133 -4.57 -18.81 -15.30
N PHE A 134 -3.83 -17.71 -15.43
CA PHE A 134 -4.42 -16.37 -15.47
C PHE A 134 -5.03 -16.09 -16.84
N ILE A 135 -6.32 -15.81 -16.87
CA ILE A 135 -7.08 -15.40 -18.06
C ILE A 135 -7.53 -13.95 -17.90
N GLU A 136 -7.58 -13.20 -19.00
CA GLU A 136 -8.10 -11.84 -18.98
C GLU A 136 -9.60 -11.87 -18.64
N ASP A 137 -9.98 -11.09 -17.63
CA ASP A 137 -11.32 -11.09 -17.02
C ASP A 137 -12.02 -9.73 -17.12
N GLY A 138 -11.32 -8.75 -17.71
CA GLY A 138 -11.82 -7.42 -18.03
C GLY A 138 -10.67 -6.49 -18.37
N SER A 139 -10.80 -5.75 -19.46
CA SER A 139 -9.90 -4.65 -19.78
C SER A 139 -10.71 -3.43 -20.15
N ASP A 140 -10.30 -2.29 -19.61
CA ASP A 140 -10.80 -0.98 -20.03
C ASP A 140 -9.62 -0.17 -20.55
N MET A 141 -9.45 -0.22 -21.87
CA MET A 141 -8.36 0.47 -22.56
C MET A 141 -8.49 2.00 -22.48
N SER A 142 -9.67 2.54 -22.11
CA SER A 142 -9.84 3.98 -21.92
C SER A 142 -9.14 4.51 -20.67
N ILE A 143 -8.92 3.63 -19.68
CA ILE A 143 -8.18 3.91 -18.43
C ILE A 143 -6.93 3.04 -18.28
N VAL A 144 -6.56 2.29 -19.32
CA VAL A 144 -5.41 1.36 -19.32
C VAL A 144 -5.53 0.40 -18.12
N PHE A 145 -6.72 -0.16 -17.94
CA PHE A 145 -7.01 -1.13 -16.89
C PHE A 145 -6.95 -2.54 -17.44
N TYR A 146 -6.18 -3.38 -16.76
CA TYR A 146 -6.05 -4.79 -17.05
C TYR A 146 -6.44 -5.60 -15.83
N SER A 147 -7.31 -6.59 -16.04
CA SER A 147 -7.70 -7.55 -15.01
C SER A 147 -7.53 -8.97 -15.52
N TYR A 148 -6.90 -9.79 -14.68
CA TYR A 148 -6.71 -11.21 -14.92
C TYR A 148 -7.18 -12.01 -13.72
N ARG A 149 -7.91 -13.08 -13.98
CA ARG A 149 -8.39 -14.05 -12.98
C ARG A 149 -7.62 -15.36 -13.12
N ASN A 150 -7.16 -15.93 -12.03
CA ASN A 150 -6.55 -17.25 -12.02
C ASN A 150 -7.64 -18.32 -11.98
N THR A 151 -7.64 -19.21 -12.98
CA THR A 151 -8.54 -20.37 -13.05
C THR A 151 -7.80 -21.69 -12.88
N GLY A 152 -6.54 -21.66 -12.44
CA GLY A 152 -5.73 -22.85 -12.18
C GLY A 152 -5.84 -23.38 -10.75
N ASP A 153 -4.96 -24.32 -10.39
CA ASP A 153 -4.99 -25.01 -9.08
C ASP A 153 -4.75 -24.06 -7.90
N TYR A 154 -4.08 -22.92 -8.16
CA TYR A 154 -3.75 -21.88 -7.18
C TYR A 154 -4.72 -20.69 -7.24
N SER A 155 -5.95 -20.91 -7.70
CA SER A 155 -6.97 -19.86 -7.86
C SER A 155 -7.43 -19.22 -6.54
N TYR A 156 -7.16 -19.83 -5.39
CA TYR A 156 -7.35 -19.21 -4.09
C TYR A 156 -6.07 -18.53 -3.58
N ASP A 157 -4.92 -19.21 -3.69
CA ASP A 157 -3.60 -18.68 -3.27
C ASP A 157 -3.20 -17.40 -4.00
N ALA A 158 -3.48 -17.35 -5.30
CA ALA A 158 -3.23 -16.21 -6.17
C ALA A 158 -4.43 -16.04 -7.11
N TYR A 159 -5.47 -15.39 -6.61
CA TYR A 159 -6.78 -15.26 -7.22
C TYR A 159 -6.82 -14.33 -8.43
N ALA A 160 -6.30 -13.10 -8.30
CA ALA A 160 -6.42 -12.10 -9.35
C ALA A 160 -5.20 -11.17 -9.40
N LEU A 161 -4.90 -10.72 -10.61
CA LEU A 161 -3.96 -9.67 -10.91
C LEU A 161 -4.71 -8.51 -11.56
N MET A 162 -4.51 -7.31 -11.04
CA MET A 162 -5.02 -6.08 -11.63
C MET A 162 -3.88 -5.10 -11.79
N PHE A 163 -3.86 -4.34 -12.88
CA PHE A 163 -2.96 -3.21 -12.99
C PHE A 163 -3.51 -2.09 -13.86
N CYS A 164 -3.24 -0.85 -13.43
CA CYS A 164 -3.64 0.37 -14.11
C CYS A 164 -2.80 1.57 -13.64
N PRO A 165 -2.72 2.67 -14.42
CA PRO A 165 -2.03 3.90 -14.03
C PRO A 165 -2.76 4.70 -12.95
N ILE A 166 -3.99 4.32 -12.61
CA ILE A 166 -4.81 4.99 -11.58
C ILE A 166 -4.64 4.24 -10.28
N LYS A 167 -4.34 4.95 -9.19
CA LYS A 167 -4.20 4.34 -7.88
C LYS A 167 -5.56 3.82 -7.38
N PRO A 168 -5.71 2.53 -7.08
CA PRO A 168 -6.92 2.03 -6.46
C PRO A 168 -7.00 2.46 -4.99
N ASP A 169 -8.17 2.91 -4.54
CA ASP A 169 -8.44 3.13 -3.11
C ASP A 169 -8.93 1.82 -2.47
N MET A 170 -8.10 1.25 -1.60
CA MET A 170 -8.37 -0.02 -0.91
C MET A 170 -9.00 0.18 0.49
N SER A 171 -9.11 1.41 0.97
CA SER A 171 -9.39 1.73 2.38
C SER A 171 -10.79 1.34 2.84
N ASP A 172 -11.74 1.20 1.92
CA ASP A 172 -13.13 0.84 2.23
C ASP A 172 -13.29 -0.63 2.64
N ASN A 173 -12.56 -1.55 2.00
CA ASN A 173 -12.75 -3.00 2.15
C ASN A 173 -11.59 -3.71 2.86
N PHE A 174 -10.43 -3.07 2.92
CA PHE A 174 -9.21 -3.70 3.42
C PHE A 174 -8.60 -2.91 4.59
N ASN A 175 -8.00 -3.64 5.51
CA ASN A 175 -7.13 -3.11 6.55
C ASN A 175 -5.69 -3.17 6.07
N PHE A 176 -4.97 -2.06 6.20
CA PHE A 176 -3.53 -2.04 6.00
C PHE A 176 -2.81 -2.92 7.04
N ILE A 177 -1.86 -3.75 6.60
CA ILE A 177 -1.05 -4.62 7.48
C ILE A 177 0.37 -4.09 7.64
N LYS A 178 1.12 -3.99 6.53
CA LYS A 178 2.56 -3.63 6.54
C LYS A 178 3.01 -3.03 5.20
N VAL A 179 4.17 -2.40 5.23
CA VAL A 179 5.00 -2.12 4.05
C VAL A 179 6.24 -3.00 4.14
N ASP A 180 6.59 -3.67 3.04
CA ASP A 180 7.79 -4.49 2.90
C ASP A 180 8.56 -4.06 1.64
N GLY A 181 9.61 -3.25 1.82
CA GLY A 181 10.27 -2.56 0.72
C GLY A 181 9.33 -1.57 0.02
N ASP A 182 9.05 -1.80 -1.26
CA ASP A 182 8.11 -1.03 -2.09
C ASP A 182 6.73 -1.71 -2.23
N VAL A 183 6.51 -2.82 -1.52
CA VAL A 183 5.25 -3.56 -1.53
C VAL A 183 4.38 -3.16 -0.33
N LYS A 184 3.13 -2.78 -0.59
CA LYS A 184 2.12 -2.55 0.45
C LYS A 184 1.25 -3.78 0.62
N VAL A 185 0.93 -4.15 1.86
CA VAL A 185 0.13 -5.34 2.16
C VAL A 185 -1.13 -4.95 2.92
N TYR A 186 -2.25 -5.47 2.45
CA TYR A 186 -3.58 -5.28 3.02
C TYR A 186 -4.25 -6.64 3.27
N THR A 187 -5.16 -6.69 4.24
CA THR A 187 -6.04 -7.85 4.49
C THR A 187 -7.49 -7.41 4.43
N TYR A 188 -8.37 -8.29 4.01
CA TYR A 188 -9.80 -7.98 3.98
C TYR A 188 -10.35 -7.78 5.40
N LYS A 189 -11.32 -6.87 5.56
CA LYS A 189 -11.81 -6.43 6.87
C LYS A 189 -12.58 -7.50 7.67
N ASP A 190 -13.08 -8.55 7.02
CA ASP A 190 -13.90 -9.58 7.67
C ASP A 190 -13.10 -10.72 8.35
N ASN A 191 -11.78 -10.57 8.48
CA ASN A 191 -10.85 -11.60 8.98
C ASN A 191 -10.78 -12.88 8.12
N SER A 192 -11.26 -12.85 6.87
CA SER A 192 -10.85 -13.84 5.88
C SER A 192 -9.33 -13.78 5.68
N LYS A 193 -8.71 -14.93 5.44
CA LYS A 193 -7.32 -14.99 4.97
C LYS A 193 -7.30 -14.54 3.51
N PHE A 194 -7.54 -13.26 3.26
CA PHE A 194 -7.54 -12.72 1.91
C PHE A 194 -6.73 -11.44 1.91
N TYR A 195 -5.64 -11.48 1.17
CA TYR A 195 -4.63 -10.45 1.11
C TYR A 195 -4.68 -9.73 -0.24
N VAL A 196 -4.29 -8.46 -0.19
CA VAL A 196 -3.95 -7.69 -1.38
C VAL A 196 -2.53 -7.19 -1.18
N VAL A 197 -1.65 -7.48 -2.14
CA VAL A 197 -0.30 -6.91 -2.19
C VAL A 197 -0.23 -5.94 -3.36
N GLU A 198 0.32 -4.75 -3.12
CA GLU A 198 0.39 -3.69 -4.12
C GLU A 198 1.82 -3.23 -4.33
N LYS A 199 2.17 -2.94 -5.58
CA LYS A 199 3.47 -2.37 -5.97
C LYS A 199 3.26 -1.38 -7.11
N SER A 200 4.02 -0.30 -7.13
CA SER A 200 4.02 0.63 -8.27
C SER A 200 5.32 0.48 -9.08
N ILE A 201 5.19 0.39 -10.40
CA ILE A 201 6.31 0.29 -11.34
C ILE A 201 6.01 1.20 -12.52
N ASP A 202 6.93 2.11 -12.85
CA ASP A 202 6.80 3.04 -13.99
C ASP A 202 5.47 3.83 -14.01
N GLY A 203 4.93 4.19 -12.84
CA GLY A 203 3.66 4.93 -12.72
C GLY A 203 2.39 4.08 -12.86
N CYS A 204 2.52 2.76 -13.03
CA CYS A 204 1.42 1.81 -13.00
C CYS A 204 1.33 1.13 -11.63
N TYR A 205 0.12 0.99 -11.09
CA TYR A 205 -0.16 0.26 -9.86
C TYR A 205 -0.53 -1.17 -10.20
N PHE A 206 0.11 -2.12 -9.53
CA PHE A 206 -0.15 -3.55 -9.65
C PHE A 206 -0.71 -4.05 -8.32
N SER A 207 -1.84 -4.73 -8.36
CA SER A 207 -2.49 -5.32 -7.20
C SER A 207 -2.68 -6.82 -7.44
N LEU A 208 -2.14 -7.64 -6.54
CA LEU A 208 -2.32 -9.09 -6.54
C LEU A 208 -3.14 -9.51 -5.33
N MET A 209 -4.12 -10.38 -5.55
CA MET A 209 -5.09 -10.78 -4.54
C MET A 209 -5.07 -12.30 -4.33
N GLY A 210 -5.25 -12.78 -3.09
CA GLY A 210 -5.31 -14.21 -2.78
C GLY A 210 -5.13 -14.51 -1.29
N ASP A 211 -5.13 -15.79 -0.91
CA ASP A 211 -5.03 -16.22 0.49
C ASP A 211 -3.61 -16.58 0.98
N ASN A 212 -2.62 -16.57 0.08
CA ASN A 212 -1.25 -16.98 0.35
C ASN A 212 -0.26 -15.81 0.22
N LEU A 213 -0.09 -15.06 1.32
CA LEU A 213 0.73 -13.84 1.34
C LEU A 213 2.18 -14.06 0.83
N ASP A 214 2.85 -15.13 1.28
CA ASP A 214 4.23 -15.43 0.87
C ASP A 214 4.36 -15.68 -0.64
N LEU A 215 3.33 -16.27 -1.26
CA LEU A 215 3.28 -16.47 -2.70
C LEU A 215 3.03 -15.13 -3.41
N LEU A 216 2.05 -14.36 -2.96
CA LEU A 216 1.71 -13.06 -3.54
C LEU A 216 2.91 -12.10 -3.53
N GLU A 217 3.64 -12.02 -2.41
CA GLU A 217 4.84 -11.20 -2.29
C GLU A 217 5.97 -11.64 -3.24
N LYS A 218 6.11 -12.95 -3.50
CA LYS A 218 7.06 -13.47 -4.51
C LYS A 218 6.64 -13.12 -5.93
N MET A 219 5.34 -13.24 -6.22
CA MET A 219 4.79 -12.94 -7.53
C MET A 219 4.92 -11.46 -7.86
N ILE A 220 4.43 -10.56 -6.98
CA ILE A 220 4.45 -9.11 -7.21
C ILE A 220 5.87 -8.56 -7.41
N ASN A 221 6.86 -9.12 -6.71
CA ASN A 221 8.25 -8.71 -6.84
C ASN A 221 8.94 -9.25 -8.11
N SER A 222 8.30 -10.17 -8.84
CA SER A 222 8.82 -10.72 -10.09
C SER A 222 8.24 -10.06 -11.34
N ILE A 223 7.43 -9.00 -11.18
CA ILE A 223 6.85 -8.27 -12.30
C ILE A 223 7.95 -7.56 -13.08
N GLU A 224 8.00 -7.83 -14.37
CA GLU A 224 8.83 -7.13 -15.35
C GLU A 224 7.91 -6.49 -16.40
N VAL A 225 7.99 -5.16 -16.53
CA VAL A 225 7.30 -4.42 -17.59
C VAL A 225 8.02 -4.63 -18.92
N THR A 226 7.33 -5.22 -19.90
CA THR A 226 7.88 -5.52 -21.23
C THR A 226 7.51 -4.48 -22.28
N ASN A 227 6.36 -3.80 -22.13
CA ASN A 227 5.95 -2.69 -22.99
C ASN A 227 5.50 -1.49 -22.14
N LYS A 228 6.43 -0.54 -21.95
CA LYS A 228 6.17 0.68 -21.17
C LYS A 228 5.18 1.61 -21.86
N ASP A 229 5.15 1.62 -23.20
CA ASP A 229 4.26 2.48 -23.96
C ASP A 229 2.80 2.03 -23.79
N ALA A 230 2.56 0.72 -23.63
CA ALA A 230 1.24 0.19 -23.30
C ALA A 230 0.74 0.59 -21.90
N LEU A 231 1.65 0.97 -20.99
CA LEU A 231 1.30 1.51 -19.67
C LEU A 231 1.17 3.04 -19.69
N SER A 232 1.52 3.70 -20.79
CA SER A 232 1.46 5.15 -20.91
C SER A 232 0.02 5.60 -21.22
N TYR A 233 -0.55 6.36 -20.30
CA TYR A 233 -1.86 6.97 -20.47
C TYR A 233 -1.75 8.17 -21.44
N SER A 234 -2.37 8.10 -22.62
CA SER A 234 -2.55 9.28 -23.48
C SER A 234 -3.70 10.12 -22.91
N THR A 235 -3.37 11.29 -22.35
CA THR A 235 -4.31 12.25 -21.76
C THR A 235 -5.27 12.91 -22.78
N SER A 236 -5.48 12.34 -23.98
CA SER A 236 -6.08 13.09 -25.10
C SER A 236 -7.55 12.80 -25.42
N SER A 237 -8.24 11.84 -24.79
CA SER A 237 -9.63 11.53 -25.23
C SER A 237 -10.67 11.30 -24.14
N TYR A 238 -10.39 11.68 -22.89
CA TYR A 238 -11.41 11.72 -21.84
C TYR A 238 -11.27 12.98 -20.97
N TYR A 239 -11.14 14.14 -21.61
CA TYR A 239 -11.60 15.38 -20.98
C TYR A 239 -13.07 15.56 -21.33
N ASP A 240 -13.92 14.72 -20.74
CA ASP A 240 -15.25 15.21 -20.37
C ASP A 240 -15.14 15.79 -18.96
N THR A 241 -15.59 17.03 -18.88
CA THR A 241 -15.61 17.87 -17.69
C THR A 241 -16.31 17.19 -16.51
N SER A 242 -15.72 17.30 -15.30
CA SER A 242 -16.34 17.08 -13.98
C SER A 242 -16.42 15.64 -13.39
N SER A 243 -15.30 14.93 -13.29
CA SER A 243 -15.19 13.81 -12.33
C SER A 243 -13.96 13.95 -11.44
N ASN A 244 -14.19 14.05 -10.12
CA ASN A 244 -13.18 14.04 -9.05
C ASN A 244 -12.25 12.82 -9.21
N LEU A 245 -11.07 13.00 -9.81
CA LEU A 245 -9.99 12.04 -9.62
C LEU A 245 -9.58 12.06 -8.15
N PRO A 246 -9.30 10.91 -7.51
CA PRO A 246 -8.82 10.90 -6.14
C PRO A 246 -7.45 11.57 -6.08
N LEU A 247 -7.30 12.52 -5.15
CA LEU A 247 -6.09 13.28 -4.94
C LEU A 247 -4.96 12.35 -4.48
N SER A 248 -4.03 12.03 -5.36
CA SER A 248 -2.95 11.06 -5.12
C SER A 248 -1.58 11.69 -5.27
N ILE A 249 -0.59 11.14 -4.55
CA ILE A 249 0.80 11.59 -4.66
C ILE A 249 1.46 10.84 -5.81
N LEU A 250 1.72 11.55 -6.91
CA LEU A 250 2.31 11.00 -8.14
C LEU A 250 3.84 11.06 -8.15
N GLY A 251 4.42 11.78 -7.20
CA GLY A 251 5.86 11.94 -7.03
C GLY A 251 6.19 13.28 -6.39
N GLY A 252 7.46 13.66 -6.44
CA GLY A 252 7.84 14.99 -5.98
C GLY A 252 9.32 15.16 -5.74
N SER A 253 9.64 16.10 -4.87
CA SER A 253 10.99 16.29 -4.40
C SER A 253 11.04 16.86 -3.00
N ILE A 254 12.08 16.46 -2.26
CA ILE A 254 12.44 17.01 -0.97
C ILE A 254 13.84 17.61 -1.10
N SER A 255 14.02 18.85 -0.64
CA SER A 255 15.28 19.57 -0.69
C SER A 255 15.64 20.09 0.68
N THR A 256 16.89 19.90 1.11
CA THR A 256 17.41 20.53 2.33
C THR A 256 18.74 21.20 2.03
N GLY A 257 18.81 22.50 2.30
CA GLY A 257 20.05 23.26 2.16
C GLY A 257 21.09 22.90 3.24
N SER A 258 22.33 23.37 3.06
CA SER A 258 23.45 23.05 3.96
C SER A 258 23.68 24.09 5.07
N GLY A 259 22.94 25.20 5.03
CA GLY A 259 23.02 26.33 5.94
C GLY A 259 22.29 26.12 7.26
N LEU A 260 22.58 27.00 8.22
CA LEU A 260 22.00 26.91 9.57
C LEU A 260 20.50 27.19 9.61
N SER A 261 20.02 28.09 8.78
CA SER A 261 18.62 28.51 8.74
C SER A 261 17.82 27.73 7.70
N ASP A 262 18.45 26.81 6.98
CA ASP A 262 17.85 26.16 5.83
C ASP A 262 16.78 25.20 6.31
N LYS A 263 15.57 25.42 5.81
CA LYS A 263 14.41 24.58 6.04
C LYS A 263 14.38 23.48 4.99
N THR A 264 13.75 22.36 5.32
CA THR A 264 13.46 21.33 4.34
C THR A 264 12.24 21.76 3.54
N GLU A 265 12.38 21.80 2.21
CA GLU A 265 11.31 22.12 1.27
C GLU A 265 10.83 20.84 0.61
N ALA A 266 9.52 20.66 0.51
CA ALA A 266 8.87 19.61 -0.25
C ALA A 266 8.05 20.23 -1.39
N SER A 267 8.21 19.68 -2.58
CA SER A 267 7.34 19.94 -3.74
C SER A 267 6.68 18.63 -4.12
N ILE A 268 5.38 18.51 -3.88
CA ILE A 268 4.60 17.27 -4.07
C ILE A 268 3.80 17.40 -5.35
N TYR A 269 3.99 16.48 -6.29
CA TYR A 269 3.22 16.44 -7.53
C TYR A 269 1.97 15.60 -7.33
N VAL A 270 0.80 16.20 -7.60
CA VAL A 270 -0.50 15.54 -7.52
C VAL A 270 -1.26 15.55 -8.85
N GLY A 271 -0.73 16.23 -9.86
CA GLY A 271 -1.35 16.35 -11.18
C GLY A 271 -1.99 17.72 -11.43
N SER A 272 -1.83 18.25 -12.64
CA SER A 272 -2.35 19.58 -13.03
C SER A 272 -3.87 19.64 -13.09
N ASN A 273 -4.54 18.49 -13.15
CA ASN A 273 -6.00 18.38 -13.04
C ASN A 273 -6.54 18.83 -11.66
N HIS A 274 -5.69 18.85 -10.63
CA HIS A 274 -6.04 19.36 -9.30
C HIS A 274 -5.69 20.84 -9.10
N ALA A 275 -5.24 21.54 -10.15
CA ALA A 275 -4.84 22.95 -10.05
C ALA A 275 -5.95 23.82 -9.41
N GLY A 276 -5.57 24.60 -8.40
CA GLY A 276 -6.49 25.44 -7.64
C GLY A 276 -7.22 24.75 -6.48
N GLU A 277 -7.13 23.42 -6.35
CA GLU A 277 -7.72 22.70 -5.22
C GLU A 277 -7.02 23.07 -3.91
N LYS A 278 -7.82 23.20 -2.84
CA LYS A 278 -7.31 23.38 -1.48
C LYS A 278 -7.13 22.04 -0.82
N VAL A 279 -5.93 21.80 -0.33
CA VAL A 279 -5.50 20.54 0.26
C VAL A 279 -4.82 20.82 1.58
N THR A 280 -4.78 19.81 2.45
CA THR A 280 -3.94 19.85 3.65
C THR A 280 -2.82 18.84 3.48
N ILE A 281 -1.58 19.26 3.71
CA ILE A 281 -0.40 18.40 3.65
C ILE A 281 0.16 18.23 5.05
N GLN A 282 0.55 17.02 5.39
CA GLN A 282 1.27 16.69 6.60
C GLN A 282 2.52 15.88 6.24
N ILE A 283 3.70 16.34 6.67
CA ILE A 283 4.95 15.64 6.38
C ILE A 283 5.69 15.35 7.68
N TYR A 284 5.95 14.08 7.94
CA TYR A 284 6.83 13.62 9.01
C TYR A 284 8.21 13.38 8.44
N TYR A 285 9.23 14.04 8.99
CA TYR A 285 10.62 13.80 8.65
C TYR A 285 11.28 13.01 9.77
N SER A 286 12.13 12.04 9.42
CA SER A 286 12.92 11.29 10.38
C SER A 286 14.38 11.17 9.95
N ARG A 287 15.22 10.89 10.94
CA ARG A 287 16.63 10.53 10.79
C ARG A 287 16.94 9.31 11.64
N ASP A 288 17.44 8.24 11.02
CA ASP A 288 17.85 7.00 11.69
C ASP A 288 16.73 6.47 12.63
N GLY A 289 15.47 6.55 12.19
CA GLY A 289 14.27 6.16 12.94
C GLY A 289 13.76 7.17 13.97
N ASN A 290 14.46 8.29 14.19
CA ASN A 290 14.04 9.34 15.12
C ASN A 290 13.32 10.47 14.41
N SER A 291 12.20 10.95 14.95
CA SER A 291 11.45 12.07 14.38
C SER A 291 12.24 13.37 14.46
N LEU A 292 12.23 14.13 13.36
CA LEU A 292 12.80 15.47 13.27
C LEU A 292 11.75 16.57 13.46
N ASN A 293 10.47 16.24 13.28
CA ASN A 293 9.34 17.14 13.47
C ASN A 293 8.10 16.40 13.98
N ASN A 294 7.05 17.17 14.27
CA ASN A 294 5.77 16.66 14.78
C ASN A 294 4.73 16.38 13.67
N GLY A 295 5.08 16.59 12.39
CA GLY A 295 4.13 16.48 11.27
C GLY A 295 2.98 17.47 11.38
N ASN A 296 3.26 18.77 11.31
CA ASN A 296 2.21 19.79 11.32
C ASN A 296 1.37 19.68 10.03
N MET A 297 0.05 19.79 10.17
CA MET A 297 -0.87 19.92 9.05
C MET A 297 -0.83 21.35 8.50
N VAL A 298 -0.60 21.49 7.19
CA VAL A 298 -0.46 22.78 6.52
C VAL A 298 -1.40 22.84 5.33
N GLN A 299 -2.32 23.80 5.33
CA GLN A 299 -3.20 24.03 4.19
C GLN A 299 -2.44 24.70 3.04
N LYS A 300 -2.64 24.19 1.83
CA LYS A 300 -2.05 24.67 0.59
C LYS A 300 -3.05 24.66 -0.55
N THR A 301 -2.67 25.32 -1.63
CA THR A 301 -3.36 25.26 -2.90
C THR A 301 -2.44 24.60 -3.90
N VAL A 302 -2.97 23.66 -4.68
CA VAL A 302 -2.25 23.05 -5.80
C VAL A 302 -2.02 24.13 -6.85
N ASP A 303 -0.78 24.31 -7.29
CA ASP A 303 -0.43 25.31 -8.29
C ASP A 303 -0.94 24.92 -9.70
N SER A 304 -0.77 25.82 -10.67
CA SER A 304 -1.20 25.57 -12.07
C SER A 304 -0.49 24.39 -12.74
N SER A 305 0.65 23.97 -12.20
CA SER A 305 1.45 22.85 -12.71
C SER A 305 1.14 21.55 -11.98
N GLY A 306 0.23 21.53 -11.01
CA GLY A 306 -0.13 20.34 -10.24
C GLY A 306 0.75 20.08 -9.02
N TYR A 307 1.51 21.08 -8.54
CA TYR A 307 2.41 20.94 -7.40
C TYR A 307 1.90 21.61 -6.14
N ILE A 308 2.28 21.02 -5.01
CA ILE A 308 2.06 21.57 -3.68
C ILE A 308 3.41 21.83 -3.02
N HIS A 309 3.66 23.08 -2.65
CA HIS A 309 4.94 23.51 -2.07
C HIS A 309 4.82 23.76 -0.56
N VAL A 310 5.61 23.02 0.22
CA VAL A 310 5.61 23.06 1.68
C VAL A 310 7.02 23.20 2.21
N ASN A 311 7.25 24.23 3.01
CA ASN A 311 8.47 24.36 3.80
C ASN A 311 8.23 23.78 5.19
N SER A 312 9.23 23.12 5.75
CA SER A 312 9.22 22.73 7.16
C SER A 312 9.06 23.96 8.05
N ALA A 313 8.37 23.81 9.18
CA ALA A 313 8.25 24.88 10.16
C ALA A 313 9.63 25.28 10.69
N ASP A 314 10.47 24.28 10.97
CA ASP A 314 11.79 24.42 11.60
C ASP A 314 12.91 23.96 10.67
N SER A 315 14.10 24.50 10.88
CA SER A 315 15.35 23.93 10.33
C SER A 315 15.80 22.78 11.22
N TYR A 316 16.20 21.65 10.62
CA TYR A 316 16.65 20.49 11.39
C TYR A 316 18.16 20.49 11.64
N LYS A 317 18.58 19.74 12.67
CA LYS A 317 20.00 19.49 12.94
C LYS A 317 20.60 18.43 12.01
N TYR A 318 19.76 17.55 11.45
CA TYR A 318 20.17 16.47 10.57
C TYR A 318 19.37 16.52 9.28
N TYR A 319 19.98 16.08 8.18
CA TYR A 319 19.22 15.80 6.96
C TYR A 319 18.29 14.62 7.20
N PRO A 320 17.02 14.70 6.79
CA PRO A 320 16.14 13.55 6.85
C PRO A 320 16.67 12.42 5.95
N ASP A 321 16.51 11.18 6.39
CA ASP A 321 16.71 9.98 5.57
C ASP A 321 15.40 9.24 5.26
N SER A 322 14.29 9.70 5.84
CA SER A 322 12.96 9.23 5.51
C SER A 322 11.94 10.34 5.73
N ALA A 323 10.88 10.31 4.92
CA ALA A 323 9.70 11.14 5.09
C ALA A 323 8.42 10.32 4.90
N ILE A 324 7.38 10.61 5.70
CA ILE A 324 6.01 10.16 5.45
C ILE A 324 5.18 11.37 5.07
N ILE A 325 4.61 11.35 3.87
CA ILE A 325 3.85 12.46 3.30
C ILE A 325 2.40 12.03 3.23
N ASN A 326 1.54 12.71 3.98
CA ASN A 326 0.11 12.53 3.94
C ASN A 326 -0.54 13.75 3.28
N ILE A 327 -1.51 13.50 2.41
CA ILE A 327 -2.34 14.53 1.80
C ILE A 327 -3.80 14.31 2.15
N TYR A 328 -4.50 15.40 2.45
CA TYR A 328 -5.90 15.42 2.83
C TYR A 328 -6.66 16.39 1.92
N ASP A 329 -7.93 16.08 1.67
CA ASP A 329 -8.84 16.97 0.94
C ASP A 329 -9.22 18.20 1.80
N SER A 330 -10.04 19.09 1.23
CA SER A 330 -10.55 20.28 1.94
C SER A 330 -11.45 19.96 3.13
N ASN A 331 -11.96 18.73 3.22
CA ASN A 331 -12.82 18.26 4.30
C ASN A 331 -12.02 17.60 5.43
N GLY A 332 -10.70 17.44 5.26
CA GLY A 332 -9.81 16.80 6.22
C GLY A 332 -9.73 15.28 6.08
N ASN A 333 -10.27 14.69 5.02
CA ASN A 333 -10.15 13.26 4.76
C ASN A 333 -8.79 12.97 4.13
N MET A 334 -8.06 12.01 4.68
CA MET A 334 -6.77 11.57 4.11
C MET A 334 -7.02 10.91 2.76
N GLN A 335 -6.37 11.43 1.72
CA GLN A 335 -6.51 10.95 0.33
C GLN A 335 -5.35 10.04 -0.04
N ASP A 336 -4.13 10.35 0.43
CA ASP A 336 -2.96 9.52 0.16
C ASP A 336 -1.89 9.63 1.27
N SER A 337 -1.08 8.57 1.38
CA SER A 337 0.14 8.50 2.18
C SER A 337 1.25 7.77 1.42
N VAL A 338 2.41 8.44 1.32
CA VAL A 338 3.63 7.91 0.70
C VAL A 338 4.80 8.00 1.68
N THR A 339 5.51 6.89 1.83
CA THR A 339 6.80 6.84 2.53
C THR A 339 7.93 7.00 1.51
N VAL A 340 8.80 7.96 1.74
CA VAL A 340 9.94 8.30 0.87
C VAL A 340 11.24 8.00 1.60
N SER A 341 12.09 7.18 0.99
CA SER A 341 13.47 6.99 1.44
C SER A 341 14.37 8.08 0.85
N LEU A 342 15.18 8.72 1.69
CA LEU A 342 16.08 9.81 1.30
C LEU A 342 17.53 9.46 1.63
N THR A 343 18.45 10.00 0.84
CA THR A 343 19.86 10.04 1.23
C THR A 343 20.08 11.20 2.21
N PRO A 344 20.88 11.01 3.28
CA PRO A 344 21.06 12.03 4.32
C PRO A 344 22.09 13.09 3.95
N ASN A 345 21.88 13.70 2.79
CA ASN A 345 22.75 14.70 2.17
C ASN A 345 21.97 15.98 1.89
N SER A 346 22.69 17.09 1.74
CA SER A 346 22.07 18.32 1.23
C SER A 346 21.68 18.19 -0.22
N GLY A 347 20.73 19.02 -0.64
CA GLY A 347 20.29 19.16 -2.01
C GLY A 347 18.90 18.57 -2.22
N LYS A 348 18.47 18.62 -3.48
CA LYS A 348 17.15 18.17 -3.94
C LYS A 348 17.20 16.67 -4.29
N GLN A 349 16.22 15.94 -3.81
CA GLN A 349 16.03 14.51 -4.07
C GLN A 349 14.61 14.30 -4.57
N THR A 350 14.47 13.61 -5.70
CA THR A 350 13.17 13.29 -6.32
C THR A 350 12.74 11.89 -5.95
N PHE A 351 11.43 11.68 -5.86
CA PHE A 351 10.82 10.39 -5.59
C PHE A 351 9.56 10.20 -6.44
#